data_AF-D3T525-F1
#
_entry.id   AF-D3T525-F1
#
_cell.length_a   1.000
_cell.length_b   1.000
_cell.length_c   1.000
_cell.angle_alpha   90.00
_cell.angle_beta   90.00
_cell.angle_gamma   90.00
#
_symmetry.space_group_name_H-M   'P 1'
#
loop_
_entity.id
_entity.type
_entity.pdbx_description
1 polymer ?
#
loop_
_entity_poly.entity_id
_entity_poly.type
_entity_poly.pdbx_seq_one_letter_code
_entity_poly.pdbx_strand_id
1 'polypeptide(L)'
;MKKILILAVLLPLLISSCTFTNNSVIKNVDQQEEENLSVSNIYTATDKFSKEDFQRVLFRYEYIGVVPLFDGTFVVAFGFEPLSQAYGKIHLALFKKTDKTWNILWELPEPVETDIRGEPPATSNADVYIDHFVLQDKNTALVTLTLGSVTNRGYTTLVVFTVGRDGKIKLHHYDFGEVNSLLQNSLVKKGNTIEIAWKSYTGPYGLYNFSLKDSKYNEEWIPASIYKPEGDIGEAKFLIGTKREGYIILPAESPVIEARVGETIVFVPSNFETARMLDNGEIEFYVGEDSYVAPCSACRIIGNSYTFNKPGEFLFLLTCPKLSEDLGIESTDTKPTFRVYVKP
;
A
#
# COMPACT_ATOMS: atom_id res chain seq x y z
N MET A 1 51.59 44.71 -16.30
CA MET A 1 52.32 44.37 -17.55
C MET A 1 51.75 43.08 -18.13
N LYS A 2 51.44 43.10 -19.42
CA LYS A 2 50.94 41.99 -20.26
C LYS A 2 52.01 40.90 -20.46
N LYS A 3 51.59 39.64 -20.62
CA LYS A 3 51.88 38.70 -21.76
C LYS A 3 51.36 37.28 -21.38
N ILE A 4 50.29 36.77 -22.02
CA ILE A 4 50.25 35.96 -23.28
C ILE A 4 50.83 34.54 -23.02
N LEU A 5 50.03 33.47 -22.89
CA LEU A 5 49.31 32.63 -23.89
C LEU A 5 50.25 31.81 -24.81
N ILE A 6 49.92 30.52 -25.00
CA ILE A 6 50.09 29.58 -26.16
C ILE A 6 50.11 28.16 -25.54
N LEU A 7 49.10 27.28 -25.65
CA LEU A 7 48.31 26.72 -26.76
C LEU A 7 49.04 25.66 -27.62
N ALA A 8 48.42 24.48 -27.63
CA ALA A 8 48.41 23.42 -28.65
C ALA A 8 49.63 22.48 -28.74
N VAL A 9 49.36 21.18 -28.90
CA VAL A 9 49.48 20.44 -30.18
C VAL A 9 48.97 19.00 -30.02
N LEU A 10 47.84 18.73 -30.69
CA LEU A 10 47.50 17.58 -31.57
C LEU A 10 47.51 16.11 -31.11
N LEU A 11 46.29 15.53 -31.15
CA LEU A 11 45.82 14.24 -31.74
C LEU A 11 46.68 13.69 -32.94
N PRO A 12 46.58 12.42 -33.43
CA PRO A 12 45.32 11.67 -33.63
C PRO A 12 45.34 10.08 -33.71
N LEU A 13 44.15 9.46 -33.90
CA LEU A 13 43.78 8.34 -34.84
C LEU A 13 44.44 6.94 -34.65
N LEU A 14 43.80 5.75 -34.72
CA LEU A 14 42.75 5.14 -35.58
C LEU A 14 42.16 3.85 -34.92
N ILE A 15 40.84 3.63 -35.01
CA ILE A 15 40.10 2.64 -35.85
C ILE A 15 40.47 1.15 -35.66
N SER A 16 39.48 0.35 -35.23
CA SER A 16 39.17 -0.95 -35.85
C SER A 16 37.71 -1.34 -35.60
N SER A 17 36.97 -1.36 -36.70
CA SER A 17 35.61 -1.85 -36.89
C SER A 17 35.61 -3.37 -37.16
N CYS A 18 34.65 -4.10 -36.60
CA CYS A 18 34.19 -5.36 -37.19
C CYS A 18 32.65 -5.36 -37.28
N THR A 19 32.17 -5.14 -38.49
CA THR A 19 30.88 -5.57 -39.01
C THR A 19 30.88 -7.09 -39.23
N PHE A 20 29.77 -7.76 -38.91
CA PHE A 20 29.34 -8.97 -39.59
C PHE A 20 27.89 -8.79 -40.04
N THR A 21 27.72 -8.65 -41.35
CA THR A 21 26.47 -8.87 -42.08
C THR A 21 26.38 -10.33 -42.47
N ASN A 22 25.19 -10.95 -42.40
CA ASN A 22 24.74 -11.72 -43.55
C ASN A 22 23.20 -11.74 -43.68
N ASN A 23 22.79 -11.55 -44.93
CA ASN A 23 21.43 -11.37 -45.43
C ASN A 23 20.66 -12.69 -45.57
N SER A 24 19.33 -12.53 -45.55
CA SER A 24 18.29 -13.17 -46.39
C SER A 24 17.09 -13.50 -45.49
N VAL A 25 15.86 -13.07 -45.74
CA VAL A 25 15.11 -13.09 -47.00
C VAL A 25 14.09 -11.94 -47.00
N ILE A 26 14.15 -11.09 -48.03
CA ILE A 26 13.03 -10.24 -48.43
C ILE A 26 12.06 -11.12 -49.22
N LYS A 27 10.83 -11.27 -48.74
CA LYS A 27 9.66 -11.45 -49.61
C LYS A 27 8.75 -10.25 -49.41
N ASN A 28 8.70 -9.40 -50.43
CA ASN A 28 7.59 -8.49 -50.66
C ASN A 28 6.31 -9.32 -50.80
N VAL A 29 5.31 -9.02 -49.98
CA VAL A 29 3.91 -9.18 -50.36
C VAL A 29 3.22 -7.89 -49.92
N ASP A 30 2.97 -7.07 -50.93
CA ASP A 30 1.83 -6.20 -51.15
C ASP A 30 1.28 -5.35 -50.00
N GLN A 31 1.33 -4.05 -50.28
CA GLN A 31 0.38 -3.04 -49.85
C GLN A 31 -1.05 -3.61 -49.82
N GLN A 32 -1.53 -3.98 -48.64
CA GLN A 32 -2.95 -4.13 -48.36
C GLN A 32 -3.24 -3.44 -47.03
N GLU A 33 -3.84 -2.26 -47.19
CA GLU A 33 -4.72 -1.59 -46.24
C GLU A 33 -4.12 -1.31 -44.86
N GLU A 34 -3.42 -0.18 -44.77
CA GLU A 34 -3.74 0.81 -43.73
C GLU A 34 -5.26 1.10 -43.81
N GLU A 35 -6.07 0.24 -43.22
CA GLU A 35 -7.43 0.59 -42.84
C GLU A 35 -7.31 1.72 -41.82
N ASN A 36 -7.45 2.94 -42.35
CA ASN A 36 -8.04 4.06 -41.65
C ASN A 36 -9.33 3.58 -40.96
N LEU A 37 -9.21 3.07 -39.73
CA LEU A 37 -10.29 3.07 -38.74
C LEU A 37 -10.55 4.51 -38.30
N SER A 38 -10.91 5.36 -39.26
CA SER A 38 -11.75 6.54 -39.03
C SER A 38 -13.18 6.06 -38.79
N VAL A 39 -13.36 5.24 -37.75
CA VAL A 39 -14.70 5.01 -37.20
C VAL A 39 -15.04 6.29 -36.45
N SER A 40 -15.61 7.26 -37.17
CA SER A 40 -16.31 8.39 -36.56
C SER A 40 -17.61 7.90 -35.91
N ASN A 41 -17.50 6.98 -34.95
CA ASN A 41 -18.56 6.80 -33.97
C ASN A 41 -18.43 8.01 -33.05
N ILE A 42 -19.27 9.03 -33.30
CA ILE A 42 -19.47 10.16 -32.40
C ILE A 42 -19.99 9.59 -31.10
N TYR A 43 -19.07 9.16 -30.25
CA TYR A 43 -19.39 8.67 -28.94
C TYR A 43 -19.82 9.85 -28.11
N THR A 44 -21.06 9.79 -27.66
CA THR A 44 -21.57 10.70 -26.66
C THR A 44 -21.45 9.98 -25.33
N ALA A 45 -20.50 10.43 -24.50
CA ALA A 45 -20.38 9.99 -23.12
C ALA A 45 -21.72 10.16 -22.41
N THR A 46 -22.11 9.15 -21.63
CA THR A 46 -23.32 9.22 -20.84
C THR A 46 -23.14 10.21 -19.68
N ASP A 47 -24.21 10.51 -18.93
CA ASP A 47 -24.12 11.42 -17.78
C ASP A 47 -23.31 10.84 -16.62
N LYS A 48 -23.08 9.53 -16.60
CA LYS A 48 -22.22 8.85 -15.62
C LYS A 48 -21.04 8.22 -16.33
N PHE A 49 -19.87 8.28 -15.72
CA PHE A 49 -18.68 7.59 -16.24
C PHE A 49 -18.89 6.07 -16.17
N SER A 50 -18.65 5.37 -17.26
CA SER A 50 -18.85 3.92 -17.36
C SER A 50 -17.55 3.15 -17.59
N LYS A 51 -17.63 1.81 -17.52
CA LYS A 51 -16.52 0.92 -17.90
C LYS A 51 -16.13 1.11 -19.37
N GLU A 52 -17.08 1.35 -20.26
CA GLU A 52 -16.82 1.63 -21.67
C GLU A 52 -16.12 2.97 -21.87
N ASP A 53 -16.49 4.02 -21.10
CA ASP A 53 -15.75 5.29 -21.08
C ASP A 53 -14.30 5.04 -20.69
N PHE A 54 -14.06 4.27 -19.62
CA PHE A 54 -12.72 3.88 -19.18
C PHE A 54 -11.94 3.17 -20.27
N GLN A 55 -12.50 2.10 -20.83
CA GLN A 55 -11.81 1.23 -21.80
C GLN A 55 -11.54 1.92 -23.14
N ARG A 56 -12.24 3.00 -23.47
CA ARG A 56 -11.92 3.79 -24.67
C ARG A 56 -10.66 4.61 -24.47
N VAL A 57 -10.48 5.13 -23.28
CA VAL A 57 -9.44 6.10 -22.97
C VAL A 57 -8.19 5.41 -22.43
N LEU A 58 -8.39 4.39 -21.59
CA LEU A 58 -7.38 3.59 -20.92
C LEU A 58 -7.50 2.11 -21.33
N PHE A 59 -7.54 1.85 -22.65
CA PHE A 59 -7.81 0.54 -23.24
C PHE A 59 -6.84 -0.59 -22.86
N ARG A 60 -5.68 -0.24 -22.29
CA ARG A 60 -4.63 -1.18 -21.88
C ARG A 60 -4.84 -1.72 -20.46
N TYR A 61 -5.77 -1.16 -19.70
CA TYR A 61 -5.99 -1.48 -18.31
C TYR A 61 -7.37 -2.12 -18.10
N GLU A 62 -7.42 -3.11 -17.22
CA GLU A 62 -8.67 -3.69 -16.77
C GLU A 62 -9.36 -2.69 -15.84
N TYR A 63 -10.60 -2.33 -16.15
CA TYR A 63 -11.38 -1.42 -15.31
C TYR A 63 -11.66 -2.04 -13.94
N ILE A 64 -11.31 -1.34 -12.87
CA ILE A 64 -11.67 -1.73 -11.50
C ILE A 64 -12.84 -0.92 -10.97
N GLY A 65 -12.79 0.42 -11.07
CA GLY A 65 -13.80 1.26 -10.44
C GLY A 65 -13.61 2.74 -10.66
N VAL A 66 -14.51 3.53 -10.05
CA VAL A 66 -14.49 5.00 -10.10
C VAL A 66 -14.96 5.66 -8.80
N VAL A 67 -14.51 6.89 -8.59
CA VAL A 67 -14.96 7.78 -7.52
C VAL A 67 -15.41 9.11 -8.14
N PRO A 68 -16.72 9.42 -8.11
CA PRO A 68 -17.22 10.72 -8.54
C PRO A 68 -16.91 11.81 -7.50
N LEU A 69 -16.49 12.99 -7.97
CA LEU A 69 -16.18 14.16 -7.15
C LEU A 69 -17.00 15.37 -7.63
N PHE A 70 -17.33 16.27 -6.70
CA PHE A 70 -18.07 17.53 -6.98
C PHE A 70 -19.30 17.30 -7.87
N ASP A 71 -20.26 16.51 -7.38
CA ASP A 71 -21.52 16.17 -8.07
C ASP A 71 -21.30 15.45 -9.43
N GLY A 72 -20.15 14.78 -9.60
CA GLY A 72 -19.80 14.07 -10.83
C GLY A 72 -19.14 14.95 -11.89
N THR A 73 -18.80 16.20 -11.57
CA THR A 73 -18.01 17.08 -12.47
C THR A 73 -16.68 16.43 -12.82
N PHE A 74 -16.06 15.77 -11.84
CA PHE A 74 -14.85 15.00 -12.01
C PHE A 74 -15.08 13.56 -11.59
N VAL A 75 -14.32 12.65 -12.18
CA VAL A 75 -14.31 11.24 -11.81
C VAL A 75 -12.88 10.79 -11.72
N VAL A 76 -12.48 10.20 -10.60
CA VAL A 76 -11.23 9.43 -10.55
C VAL A 76 -11.57 8.02 -10.97
N ALA A 77 -10.93 7.48 -12.01
CA ALA A 77 -11.09 6.10 -12.43
C ALA A 77 -9.81 5.31 -12.19
N PHE A 78 -9.98 4.02 -11.97
CA PHE A 78 -8.91 3.11 -11.61
C PHE A 78 -8.92 1.89 -12.52
N GLY A 79 -7.72 1.47 -12.93
CA GLY A 79 -7.54 0.23 -13.66
C GLY A 79 -6.34 -0.57 -13.21
N PHE A 80 -6.29 -1.81 -13.67
CA PHE A 80 -5.28 -2.79 -13.33
C PHE A 80 -4.53 -3.27 -14.56
N GLU A 81 -3.24 -3.51 -14.39
CA GLU A 81 -2.38 -4.14 -15.37
C GLU A 81 -1.69 -5.34 -14.69
N PRO A 82 -2.07 -6.59 -15.00
CA PRO A 82 -1.37 -7.75 -14.45
C PRO A 82 0.05 -7.83 -15.02
N LEU A 83 1.06 -7.92 -14.14
CA LEU A 83 2.46 -8.14 -14.54
C LEU A 83 2.87 -9.61 -14.42
N SER A 84 2.33 -10.31 -13.43
CA SER A 84 2.59 -11.72 -13.16
C SER A 84 1.46 -12.31 -12.30
N GLN A 85 1.57 -13.60 -11.94
CA GLN A 85 0.65 -14.25 -11.00
C GLN A 85 0.72 -13.66 -9.57
N ALA A 86 1.77 -12.91 -9.25
CA ALA A 86 2.04 -12.38 -7.91
C ALA A 86 2.00 -10.86 -7.82
N TYR A 87 2.02 -10.16 -8.96
CA TYR A 87 2.16 -8.71 -9.02
C TYR A 87 1.36 -8.10 -10.16
N GLY A 88 0.85 -6.89 -9.93
CA GLY A 88 0.30 -6.06 -10.99
C GLY A 88 0.51 -4.59 -10.71
N LYS A 89 0.04 -3.75 -11.63
CA LYS A 89 0.10 -2.30 -11.56
C LYS A 89 -1.28 -1.70 -11.49
N ILE A 90 -1.47 -0.72 -10.62
CA ILE A 90 -2.69 0.07 -10.53
C ILE A 90 -2.46 1.42 -11.22
N HIS A 91 -3.40 1.75 -12.08
CA HIS A 91 -3.46 3.00 -12.82
C HIS A 91 -4.59 3.85 -12.27
N LEU A 92 -4.32 5.13 -12.04
CA LEU A 92 -5.29 6.11 -11.55
C LEU A 92 -5.32 7.27 -12.53
N ALA A 93 -6.52 7.71 -12.92
CA ALA A 93 -6.67 8.87 -13.79
C ALA A 93 -7.87 9.72 -13.35
N LEU A 94 -7.72 11.04 -13.42
CA LEU A 94 -8.81 11.98 -13.23
C LEU A 94 -9.40 12.36 -14.57
N PHE A 95 -10.71 12.22 -14.66
CA PHE A 95 -11.51 12.60 -15.80
C PHE A 95 -12.39 13.80 -15.47
N LYS A 96 -12.62 14.63 -16.48
CA LYS A 96 -13.65 15.67 -16.46
C LYS A 96 -14.54 15.52 -17.68
N LYS A 97 -15.85 15.64 -17.48
CA LYS A 97 -16.80 15.71 -18.58
C LYS A 97 -16.74 17.11 -19.19
N THR A 98 -16.40 17.20 -20.46
CA THR A 98 -16.54 18.44 -21.24
C THR A 98 -17.41 18.14 -22.44
N ASP A 99 -18.49 18.89 -22.59
CA ASP A 99 -19.55 18.65 -23.57
C ASP A 99 -20.11 17.22 -23.47
N LYS A 100 -19.68 16.35 -24.39
CA LYS A 100 -20.14 14.98 -24.57
C LYS A 100 -19.00 13.95 -24.46
N THR A 101 -17.83 14.33 -23.96
CA THR A 101 -16.69 13.42 -23.81
C THR A 101 -16.05 13.54 -22.43
N TRP A 102 -15.53 12.42 -21.94
CA TRP A 102 -14.66 12.40 -20.77
C TRP A 102 -13.23 12.57 -21.22
N ASN A 103 -12.54 13.56 -20.65
CA ASN A 103 -11.15 13.85 -20.96
C ASN A 103 -10.30 13.62 -19.72
N ILE A 104 -9.15 12.98 -19.93
CA ILE A 104 -8.13 12.84 -18.90
C ILE A 104 -7.54 14.22 -18.61
N LEU A 105 -7.54 14.61 -17.34
CA LEU A 105 -6.85 15.79 -16.87
C LEU A 105 -5.51 15.46 -16.21
N TRP A 106 -5.40 14.24 -15.68
CA TRP A 106 -4.23 13.77 -14.98
C TRP A 106 -4.25 12.26 -14.92
N GLU A 107 -3.06 11.68 -14.98
CA GLU A 107 -2.80 10.27 -14.70
C GLU A 107 -1.70 10.20 -13.66
N LEU A 108 -1.72 9.15 -12.84
CA LEU A 108 -0.61 8.87 -11.96
C LEU A 108 0.65 8.67 -12.82
N PRO A 109 1.74 9.43 -12.60
CA PRO A 109 2.88 9.46 -13.51
C PRO A 109 3.55 8.10 -13.71
N GLU A 110 3.57 7.29 -12.66
CA GLU A 110 4.06 5.92 -12.69
C GLU A 110 3.00 5.00 -12.10
N PRO A 111 2.65 3.89 -12.76
CA PRO A 111 1.66 2.97 -12.24
C PRO A 111 2.18 2.30 -10.97
N VAL A 112 1.29 2.09 -10.01
CA VAL A 112 1.67 1.57 -8.70
C VAL A 112 1.78 0.07 -8.71
N GLU A 113 2.93 -0.48 -8.32
CA GLU A 113 3.04 -1.91 -8.06
C GLU A 113 2.21 -2.33 -6.84
N THR A 114 1.39 -3.37 -7.00
CA THR A 114 0.61 -3.99 -5.93
C THR A 114 0.95 -5.48 -5.87
N ASP A 115 1.10 -6.02 -4.66
CA ASP A 115 1.20 -7.47 -4.45
C ASP A 115 -0.22 -8.05 -4.56
N ILE A 116 -0.37 -9.05 -5.43
CA ILE A 116 -1.63 -9.76 -5.68
C ILE A 116 -1.50 -11.26 -5.40
N ARG A 117 -0.44 -11.71 -4.73
CA ARG A 117 -0.17 -13.13 -4.43
C ARG A 117 -1.40 -13.80 -3.83
N GLY A 118 -1.93 -14.76 -4.58
CA GLY A 118 -3.07 -15.64 -4.29
C GLY A 118 -3.21 -16.67 -5.42
N GLU A 119 -3.89 -17.79 -5.18
CA GLU A 119 -4.23 -18.69 -6.29
C GLU A 119 -5.08 -17.90 -7.30
N PRO A 120 -4.66 -17.79 -8.58
CA PRO A 120 -5.45 -17.07 -9.57
C PRO A 120 -6.80 -17.79 -9.73
N PRO A 121 -7.95 -17.13 -9.55
CA PRO A 121 -9.20 -17.75 -9.93
C PRO A 121 -9.19 -17.99 -11.44
N ALA A 122 -9.77 -19.11 -11.86
CA ALA A 122 -9.83 -19.56 -13.26
C ALA A 122 -10.64 -18.64 -14.20
N THR A 123 -11.00 -17.42 -13.77
CA THR A 123 -11.81 -16.46 -14.52
C THR A 123 -11.31 -15.04 -14.31
N SER A 124 -11.30 -14.26 -15.38
CA SER A 124 -10.79 -12.90 -15.60
C SER A 124 -11.38 -11.75 -14.74
N ASN A 125 -11.71 -12.00 -13.48
CA ASN A 125 -12.07 -10.98 -12.51
C ASN A 125 -11.03 -11.05 -11.40
N ALA A 126 -9.92 -10.34 -11.57
CA ALA A 126 -8.88 -10.27 -10.56
C ALA A 126 -9.49 -9.80 -9.22
N ASP A 127 -9.23 -10.56 -8.15
CA ASP A 127 -9.62 -10.31 -6.76
C ASP A 127 -8.91 -9.07 -6.16
N VAL A 128 -8.88 -7.97 -6.92
CA VAL A 128 -8.33 -6.69 -6.50
C VAL A 128 -9.44 -5.90 -5.83
N TYR A 129 -9.22 -5.53 -4.59
CA TYR A 129 -10.13 -4.68 -3.84
C TYR A 129 -9.54 -3.27 -3.72
N ILE A 130 -10.39 -2.28 -3.97
CA ILE A 130 -10.09 -0.87 -3.75
C ILE A 130 -11.01 -0.36 -2.65
N ASP A 131 -10.42 -0.01 -1.52
CA ASP A 131 -11.09 0.83 -0.54
C ASP A 131 -10.82 2.29 -0.89
N HIS A 132 -11.83 3.11 -0.69
CA HIS A 132 -11.66 4.54 -0.85
C HIS A 132 -12.49 5.34 0.14
N PHE A 133 -11.90 6.44 0.61
CA PHE A 133 -12.64 7.47 1.31
C PHE A 133 -12.44 8.82 0.62
N VAL A 134 -13.52 9.58 0.62
CA VAL A 134 -13.54 10.96 0.15
C VAL A 134 -13.94 11.88 1.30
N LEU A 135 -13.11 12.88 1.54
CA LEU A 135 -13.45 14.08 2.29
C LEU A 135 -13.50 15.24 1.30
N GLN A 136 -14.64 15.92 1.22
CA GLN A 136 -14.83 16.97 0.22
C GLN A 136 -15.48 18.19 0.86
N ASP A 137 -14.95 19.37 0.54
CA ASP A 137 -15.60 20.64 0.74
C ASP A 137 -15.99 21.28 -0.60
N LYS A 138 -16.42 22.55 -0.58
CA LYS A 138 -16.87 23.25 -1.80
C LYS A 138 -15.78 23.45 -2.87
N ASN A 139 -14.50 23.37 -2.50
CA ASN A 139 -13.35 23.74 -3.33
C ASN A 139 -12.38 22.58 -3.55
N THR A 140 -12.30 21.63 -2.63
CA THR A 140 -11.27 20.58 -2.64
C THR A 140 -11.84 19.26 -2.16
N ALA A 141 -11.47 18.18 -2.85
CA ALA A 141 -11.70 16.81 -2.44
C ALA A 141 -10.36 16.17 -2.09
N LEU A 142 -10.25 15.60 -0.89
CA LEU A 142 -9.19 14.69 -0.48
C LEU A 142 -9.68 13.26 -0.72
N VAL A 143 -8.91 12.51 -1.50
CA VAL A 143 -9.18 11.12 -1.84
C VAL A 143 -8.06 10.27 -1.27
N THR A 144 -8.44 9.28 -0.47
CA THR A 144 -7.55 8.23 0.06
C THR A 144 -7.98 6.92 -0.56
N LEU A 145 -7.05 6.20 -1.15
CA LEU A 145 -7.26 4.90 -1.79
C LEU A 145 -6.34 3.89 -1.13
N THR A 146 -6.87 2.73 -0.78
CA THR A 146 -6.07 1.56 -0.42
C THR A 146 -6.37 0.43 -1.40
N LEU A 147 -5.32 -0.19 -1.90
CA LEU A 147 -5.41 -1.22 -2.94
C LEU A 147 -4.82 -2.51 -2.39
N GLY A 148 -5.50 -3.64 -2.61
CA GLY A 148 -5.06 -4.94 -2.11
C GLY A 148 -5.68 -6.10 -2.88
N SER A 149 -5.25 -7.31 -2.51
CA SER A 149 -5.85 -8.57 -2.97
C SER A 149 -6.69 -9.20 -1.85
N VAL A 150 -7.68 -10.02 -2.19
CA VAL A 150 -8.53 -10.78 -1.23
C VAL A 150 -7.72 -11.78 -0.37
N THR A 151 -6.42 -11.92 -0.61
CA THR A 151 -5.59 -12.82 0.19
C THR A 151 -5.31 -12.30 1.61
N ASN A 152 -4.89 -13.25 2.46
CA ASN A 152 -4.67 -13.10 3.89
C ASN A 152 -3.57 -12.07 4.28
N ARG A 153 -3.01 -11.33 3.30
CA ARG A 153 -1.91 -10.38 3.46
C ARG A 153 -2.34 -8.91 3.50
N GLY A 154 -3.61 -8.60 3.24
CA GLY A 154 -4.16 -7.25 3.41
C GLY A 154 -3.86 -6.27 2.26
N TYR A 155 -4.07 -4.98 2.50
CA TYR A 155 -3.85 -3.92 1.51
C TYR A 155 -2.38 -3.61 1.36
N THR A 156 -1.92 -3.42 0.12
CA THR A 156 -0.48 -3.30 -0.18
C THR A 156 -0.07 -1.93 -0.69
N THR A 157 -1.03 -1.09 -1.12
CA THR A 157 -0.75 0.27 -1.57
C THR A 157 -1.67 1.27 -0.90
N LEU A 158 -1.11 2.43 -0.56
CA LEU A 158 -1.83 3.63 -0.12
C LEU A 158 -1.54 4.79 -1.07
N VAL A 159 -2.60 5.43 -1.57
CA VAL A 159 -2.50 6.64 -2.39
C VAL A 159 -3.38 7.73 -1.80
N VAL A 160 -2.81 8.91 -1.55
CA VAL A 160 -3.52 10.08 -1.02
C VAL A 160 -3.24 11.30 -1.86
N PHE A 161 -4.29 11.91 -2.38
CA PHE A 161 -4.20 13.10 -3.22
C PHE A 161 -5.39 14.02 -3.01
N THR A 162 -5.20 15.29 -3.37
CA THR A 162 -6.30 16.27 -3.42
C THR A 162 -6.61 16.66 -4.85
N VAL A 163 -7.90 16.86 -5.13
CA VAL A 163 -8.43 17.41 -6.37
C VAL A 163 -9.11 18.75 -6.06
N GLY A 164 -8.60 19.82 -6.64
CA GLY A 164 -9.26 21.13 -6.61
C GLY A 164 -10.45 21.18 -7.57
N ARG A 165 -11.43 22.02 -7.29
CA ARG A 165 -12.58 22.24 -8.18
C ARG A 165 -12.20 22.88 -9.52
N ASP A 166 -10.99 23.44 -9.62
CA ASP A 166 -10.36 23.87 -10.86
C ASP A 166 -9.76 22.72 -11.68
N GLY A 167 -9.83 21.48 -11.17
CA GLY A 167 -9.30 20.28 -11.79
C GLY A 167 -7.82 20.03 -11.53
N LYS A 168 -7.16 20.86 -10.70
CA LYS A 168 -5.75 20.64 -10.34
C LYS A 168 -5.63 19.52 -9.32
N ILE A 169 -4.63 18.68 -9.51
CA ILE A 169 -4.34 17.56 -8.62
C ILE A 169 -3.02 17.80 -7.92
N LYS A 170 -2.96 17.40 -6.66
CA LYS A 170 -1.73 17.28 -5.91
C LYS A 170 -1.70 15.92 -5.22
N LEU A 171 -0.75 15.08 -5.63
CA LEU A 171 -0.39 13.86 -4.92
C LEU A 171 0.36 14.25 -3.65
N HIS A 172 -0.07 13.73 -2.50
CA HIS A 172 0.54 14.01 -1.20
C HIS A 172 1.25 12.79 -0.64
N HIS A 173 0.63 11.63 -0.74
CA HIS A 173 1.17 10.38 -0.23
C HIS A 173 1.05 9.28 -1.28
N TYR A 174 2.12 8.50 -1.40
CA TYR A 174 2.21 7.31 -2.22
C TYR A 174 3.15 6.35 -1.53
N ASP A 175 2.65 5.19 -1.12
CA ASP A 175 3.46 4.23 -0.40
C ASP A 175 2.98 2.78 -0.59
N PHE A 176 3.92 1.87 -0.45
CA PHE A 176 3.69 0.44 -0.39
C PHE A 176 3.89 -0.04 1.04
N GLY A 177 3.02 -0.92 1.51
CA GLY A 177 2.98 -1.30 2.90
C GLY A 177 1.94 -2.35 3.18
N GLU A 178 1.52 -2.43 4.43
CA GLU A 178 0.54 -3.44 4.85
C GLU A 178 -0.50 -2.84 5.79
N VAL A 179 -1.74 -3.27 5.59
CA VAL A 179 -2.89 -3.01 6.46
C VAL A 179 -3.51 -4.34 6.83
N ASN A 180 -3.82 -4.52 8.10
CA ASN A 180 -4.46 -5.74 8.56
C ASN A 180 -5.86 -5.90 7.96
N SER A 181 -6.13 -7.01 7.28
CA SER A 181 -7.48 -7.38 6.86
C SER A 181 -8.31 -8.02 7.98
N LEU A 182 -7.69 -8.48 9.06
CA LEU A 182 -8.38 -9.08 10.21
C LEU A 182 -8.92 -8.06 11.21
N LEU A 183 -8.46 -6.81 11.16
CA LEU A 183 -9.02 -5.72 11.94
C LEU A 183 -10.19 -5.13 11.15
N GLN A 184 -11.40 -5.17 11.71
CA GLN A 184 -12.60 -4.59 11.09
C GLN A 184 -12.56 -3.05 10.93
N ASN A 185 -11.44 -2.37 11.22
CA ASN A 185 -11.35 -0.91 11.35
C ASN A 185 -10.02 -0.34 10.86
N SER A 186 -9.40 -0.93 9.84
CA SER A 186 -8.05 -0.50 9.46
C SER A 186 -8.02 0.79 8.64
N LEU A 187 -9.14 1.13 7.98
CA LEU A 187 -9.39 2.41 7.34
C LEU A 187 -10.73 2.96 7.86
N VAL A 188 -10.70 4.06 8.61
CA VAL A 188 -11.90 4.61 9.26
C VAL A 188 -12.04 6.08 8.93
N LYS A 189 -13.22 6.46 8.44
CA LYS A 189 -13.60 7.87 8.32
C LYS A 189 -14.23 8.34 9.64
N LYS A 190 -13.52 9.20 10.38
CA LYS A 190 -14.02 9.90 11.57
C LYS A 190 -14.22 11.37 11.27
N GLY A 191 -15.46 11.75 10.96
CA GLY A 191 -15.81 13.13 10.59
C GLY A 191 -15.03 13.62 9.38
N ASN A 192 -14.15 14.61 9.59
CA ASN A 192 -13.30 15.22 8.56
C ASN A 192 -11.87 14.66 8.55
N THR A 193 -11.67 13.45 9.07
CA THR A 193 -10.38 12.75 9.08
C THR A 193 -10.58 11.32 8.60
N ILE A 194 -9.61 10.83 7.83
CA ILE A 194 -9.48 9.43 7.42
C ILE A 194 -8.28 8.89 8.20
N GLU A 195 -8.51 7.91 9.05
CA GLU A 195 -7.50 7.25 9.87
C GLU A 195 -7.12 5.91 9.22
N ILE A 196 -5.83 5.63 9.09
CA ILE A 196 -5.31 4.34 8.61
C ILE A 196 -4.17 3.84 9.49
N ALA A 197 -4.29 2.63 10.04
CA ALA A 197 -3.17 1.97 10.69
C ALA A 197 -2.33 1.27 9.61
N TRP A 198 -1.14 1.81 9.33
CA TRP A 198 -0.36 1.48 8.14
C TRP A 198 1.09 1.16 8.50
N LYS A 199 1.57 -0.03 8.12
CA LYS A 199 3.00 -0.38 8.16
C LYS A 199 3.60 -0.07 6.79
N SER A 200 4.27 1.07 6.69
CA SER A 200 5.00 1.46 5.48
C SER A 200 6.23 0.58 5.26
N TYR A 201 6.56 0.27 4.01
CA TYR A 201 7.84 -0.38 3.67
C TYR A 201 9.00 0.60 3.60
N THR A 202 8.71 1.87 3.33
CA THR A 202 9.72 2.92 3.15
C THR A 202 9.75 3.95 4.28
N GLY A 203 8.76 3.91 5.16
CA GLY A 203 8.52 4.85 6.23
C GLY A 203 8.14 4.16 7.54
N PRO A 204 7.65 4.93 8.53
CA PRO A 204 7.36 4.39 9.84
C PRO A 204 6.05 3.58 9.86
N TYR A 205 5.89 2.83 10.94
CA TYR A 205 4.68 2.13 11.30
C TYR A 205 3.88 2.95 12.33
N GLY A 206 2.58 3.15 12.08
CA GLY A 206 1.69 3.84 13.02
C GLY A 206 0.31 4.14 12.44
N LEU A 207 -0.39 5.06 13.09
CA LEU A 207 -1.66 5.59 12.63
C LEU A 207 -1.42 6.86 11.81
N TYR A 208 -1.89 6.88 10.57
CA TYR A 208 -1.85 8.04 9.70
C TYR A 208 -3.24 8.67 9.61
N ASN A 209 -3.31 9.97 9.88
CA ASN A 209 -4.54 10.75 9.89
C ASN A 209 -4.50 11.76 8.76
N PHE A 210 -5.31 11.53 7.73
CA PHE A 210 -5.47 12.43 6.60
C PHE A 210 -6.72 13.28 6.76
N SER A 211 -6.58 14.59 6.67
CA SER A 211 -7.71 15.51 6.90
C SER A 211 -7.70 16.68 5.92
N LEU A 212 -8.88 17.30 5.78
CA LEU A 212 -9.06 18.55 5.05
C LEU A 212 -9.47 19.63 6.05
N LYS A 213 -8.58 20.60 6.30
CA LYS A 213 -8.84 21.77 7.16
C LYS A 213 -8.76 23.03 6.31
N ASP A 214 -9.85 23.79 6.22
CA ASP A 214 -9.95 25.00 5.38
C ASP A 214 -9.48 24.79 3.92
N SER A 215 -9.96 23.72 3.28
CA SER A 215 -9.55 23.29 1.93
C SER A 215 -8.07 22.93 1.77
N LYS A 216 -7.32 22.76 2.87
CA LYS A 216 -5.91 22.35 2.85
C LYS A 216 -5.77 20.93 3.39
N TYR A 217 -4.96 20.16 2.67
CA TYR A 217 -4.51 18.85 3.13
C TYR A 217 -3.68 18.99 4.40
N ASN A 218 -3.96 18.13 5.38
CA ASN A 218 -3.16 17.97 6.57
C ASN A 218 -2.96 16.47 6.85
N GLU A 219 -1.72 16.11 7.15
CA GLU A 219 -1.29 14.77 7.53
C GLU A 219 -0.72 14.82 8.94
N GLU A 220 -1.14 13.88 9.76
CA GLU A 220 -0.56 13.66 11.08
C GLU A 220 -0.26 12.17 11.22
N TRP A 221 0.93 11.85 11.72
CA TRP A 221 1.34 10.48 12.01
C TRP A 221 1.50 10.31 13.52
N ILE A 222 0.87 9.28 14.06
CA ILE A 222 0.98 8.87 15.45
C ILE A 222 1.75 7.54 15.47
N PRO A 223 2.93 7.47 16.12
CA PRO A 223 3.73 6.25 16.18
C PRO A 223 2.96 5.06 16.77
N ALA A 224 3.22 3.86 16.25
CA ALA A 224 2.59 2.62 16.74
C ALA A 224 2.86 2.39 18.24
N SER A 225 3.99 2.84 18.77
CA SER A 225 4.33 2.74 20.19
C SER A 225 3.44 3.59 21.11
N ILE A 226 2.78 4.62 20.57
CA ILE A 226 1.94 5.57 21.30
C ILE A 226 0.46 5.38 20.98
N TYR A 227 0.15 4.96 19.75
CA TYR A 227 -1.23 4.75 19.30
C TYR A 227 -1.92 3.67 20.15
N LYS A 228 -3.11 4.03 20.65
CA LYS A 228 -4.01 3.12 21.36
C LYS A 228 -5.41 3.24 20.72
N PRO A 229 -6.04 2.12 20.31
CA PRO A 229 -7.43 2.15 19.87
C PRO A 229 -8.35 2.63 20.99
N GLU A 230 -9.56 3.07 20.65
CA GLU A 230 -10.58 3.44 21.65
C GLU A 230 -11.23 2.19 22.27
N GLY A 231 -11.53 2.20 23.57
CA GLY A 231 -12.28 1.13 24.25
C GLY A 231 -11.73 0.75 25.62
N ASP A 232 -12.18 -0.41 26.13
CA ASP A 232 -11.58 -1.08 27.29
C ASP A 232 -10.29 -1.78 26.84
N ILE A 233 -9.18 -1.43 27.49
CA ILE A 233 -7.83 -1.73 27.00
C ILE A 233 -6.98 -2.36 28.09
N GLY A 234 -6.53 -3.60 27.84
CA GLY A 234 -5.42 -4.23 28.55
C GLY A 234 -4.07 -3.88 27.91
N GLU A 235 -3.01 -3.75 28.71
CA GLU A 235 -1.65 -3.50 28.20
C GLU A 235 -0.78 -4.76 28.31
N ALA A 236 -0.25 -5.21 27.17
CA ALA A 236 0.74 -6.27 27.07
C ALA A 236 2.13 -5.63 26.91
N LYS A 237 2.79 -5.32 28.03
CA LYS A 237 4.09 -4.63 28.01
C LYS A 237 5.23 -5.57 27.67
N PHE A 238 6.08 -5.17 26.72
CA PHE A 238 7.21 -5.97 26.26
C PHE A 238 8.50 -5.16 26.12
N LEU A 239 9.63 -5.86 26.03
CA LEU A 239 10.94 -5.28 25.77
C LEU A 239 11.77 -6.22 24.90
N ILE A 240 12.71 -5.65 24.17
CA ILE A 240 13.74 -6.42 23.47
C ILE A 240 14.87 -6.72 24.46
N GLY A 241 15.11 -8.01 24.69
CA GLY A 241 16.24 -8.54 25.44
C GLY A 241 17.27 -9.19 24.52
N THR A 242 18.41 -9.54 25.09
CA THR A 242 19.48 -10.27 24.39
C THR A 242 19.68 -11.65 25.01
N LYS A 243 19.88 -12.65 24.15
CA LYS A 243 20.34 -14.01 24.48
C LYS A 243 21.66 -14.27 23.76
N ARG A 244 22.36 -15.35 24.13
CA ARG A 244 23.61 -15.77 23.46
C ARG A 244 23.44 -15.98 21.94
N GLU A 245 22.22 -16.25 21.50
CA GLU A 245 21.84 -16.53 20.12
C GLU A 245 21.00 -15.38 19.52
N GLY A 246 21.20 -14.13 19.96
CA GLY A 246 20.57 -12.95 19.36
C GLY A 246 19.49 -12.29 20.22
N TYR A 247 18.59 -11.54 19.59
CA TYR A 247 17.55 -10.78 20.27
C TYR A 247 16.31 -11.63 20.53
N ILE A 248 15.65 -11.39 21.66
CA ILE A 248 14.37 -11.99 22.01
C ILE A 248 13.42 -10.91 22.49
N ILE A 249 12.16 -10.99 22.08
CA ILE A 249 11.11 -10.14 22.66
C ILE A 249 10.53 -10.86 23.88
N LEU A 250 10.56 -10.18 25.02
CA LEU A 250 10.13 -10.72 26.32
C LEU A 250 9.03 -9.84 26.91
N PRO A 251 8.08 -10.43 27.68
CA PRO A 251 7.20 -9.68 28.55
C PRO A 251 8.01 -8.89 29.57
N ALA A 252 7.64 -7.63 29.78
CA ALA A 252 8.27 -6.78 30.78
C ALA A 252 7.70 -6.98 32.18
N GLU A 253 6.46 -7.46 32.27
CA GLU A 253 5.75 -7.69 33.54
C GLU A 253 5.29 -9.15 33.66
N SER A 254 4.17 -9.51 33.00
CA SER A 254 3.61 -10.86 33.03
C SER A 254 3.52 -11.45 31.62
N PRO A 255 3.93 -12.72 31.41
CA PRO A 255 3.66 -13.45 30.18
C PRO A 255 2.19 -13.90 30.06
N VAL A 256 1.42 -13.83 31.14
CA VAL A 256 0.02 -14.27 31.20
C VAL A 256 -0.88 -13.07 31.46
N ILE A 257 -1.92 -12.93 30.63
CA ILE A 257 -2.89 -11.83 30.68
C ILE A 257 -4.29 -12.45 30.77
N GLU A 258 -5.17 -11.86 31.58
CA GLU A 258 -6.59 -12.16 31.55
C GLU A 258 -7.34 -11.04 30.82
N ALA A 259 -8.27 -11.40 29.95
CA ALA A 259 -9.10 -10.44 29.20
C ALA A 259 -10.56 -10.93 29.13
N ARG A 260 -11.45 -10.11 28.59
CA ARG A 260 -12.85 -10.48 28.30
C ARG A 260 -13.17 -10.39 26.81
N VAL A 261 -14.24 -11.07 26.39
CA VAL A 261 -14.79 -10.87 25.04
C VAL A 261 -15.18 -9.41 24.85
N GLY A 262 -14.76 -8.82 23.73
CA GLY A 262 -14.93 -7.40 23.39
C GLY A 262 -13.80 -6.51 23.90
N GLU A 263 -12.95 -6.98 24.81
CA GLU A 263 -11.78 -6.25 25.27
C GLU A 263 -10.67 -6.25 24.22
N THR A 264 -9.90 -5.17 24.18
CA THR A 264 -8.73 -5.04 23.31
C THR A 264 -7.46 -5.06 24.14
N ILE A 265 -6.47 -5.85 23.73
CA ILE A 265 -5.10 -5.68 24.28
C ILE A 265 -4.27 -4.83 23.33
N VAL A 266 -3.39 -4.02 23.90
CA VAL A 266 -2.38 -3.23 23.19
C VAL A 266 -1.00 -3.68 23.63
N PHE A 267 -0.13 -3.97 22.67
CA PHE A 267 1.27 -4.29 22.89
C PHE A 267 2.06 -3.00 23.06
N VAL A 268 2.60 -2.80 24.27
CA VAL A 268 3.25 -1.54 24.65
C VAL A 268 4.76 -1.77 24.87
N PRO A 269 5.63 -1.06 24.14
CA PRO A 269 7.07 -1.14 24.36
C PRO A 269 7.44 -0.50 25.70
N SER A 270 8.29 -1.18 26.48
CA SER A 270 8.62 -0.75 27.85
C SER A 270 9.82 0.21 27.92
N ASN A 271 10.53 0.42 26.81
CA ASN A 271 11.65 1.33 26.72
C ASN A 271 11.75 1.98 25.34
N PHE A 272 12.57 3.03 25.24
CA PHE A 272 12.74 3.82 24.03
C PHE A 272 13.26 3.01 22.83
N GLU A 273 14.20 2.09 23.07
CA GLU A 273 14.78 1.26 22.01
C GLU A 273 13.72 0.34 21.38
N THR A 274 12.93 -0.33 22.22
CA THR A 274 11.83 -1.19 21.80
C THR A 274 10.76 -0.39 21.07
N ALA A 275 10.45 0.82 21.56
CA ALA A 275 9.47 1.71 20.92
C ALA A 275 9.91 2.11 19.51
N ARG A 276 11.16 2.53 19.35
CA ARG A 276 11.73 2.89 18.04
C ARG A 276 11.66 1.72 17.05
N MET A 277 11.94 0.50 17.49
CA MET A 277 11.94 -0.67 16.61
C MET A 277 10.51 -1.08 16.22
N LEU A 278 9.55 -0.95 17.13
CA LEU A 278 8.13 -1.06 16.80
C LEU A 278 7.73 0.00 15.77
N ASP A 279 8.07 1.27 16.01
CA ASP A 279 7.72 2.41 15.13
C ASP A 279 8.40 2.34 13.75
N ASN A 280 9.47 1.57 13.61
CA ASN A 280 10.10 1.28 12.32
C ASN A 280 9.51 0.05 11.61
N GLY A 281 8.51 -0.61 12.21
CA GLY A 281 7.90 -1.83 11.67
C GLY A 281 8.81 -3.06 11.74
N GLU A 282 9.87 -3.05 12.56
CA GLU A 282 10.81 -4.17 12.71
C GLU A 282 10.25 -5.30 13.56
N ILE A 283 9.27 -4.99 14.41
CA ILE A 283 8.58 -5.94 15.28
C ILE A 283 7.33 -6.47 14.59
N GLU A 284 7.18 -7.78 14.61
CA GLU A 284 6.04 -8.48 14.02
C GLU A 284 5.27 -9.23 15.10
N PHE A 285 3.95 -9.27 14.92
CA PHE A 285 3.02 -9.88 15.86
C PHE A 285 2.35 -11.07 15.19
N TYR A 286 2.29 -12.19 15.88
CA TYR A 286 1.63 -13.41 15.43
C TYR A 286 0.69 -13.89 16.52
N VAL A 287 -0.50 -14.37 16.12
CA VAL A 287 -1.45 -15.02 17.02
C VAL A 287 -1.77 -16.43 16.54
N GLY A 288 -1.81 -17.37 17.46
CA GLY A 288 -2.18 -18.77 17.22
C GLY A 288 -2.99 -19.34 18.39
N GLU A 289 -3.66 -20.46 18.12
CA GLU A 289 -4.46 -21.19 19.11
C GLU A 289 -3.73 -22.45 19.63
N ASP A 290 -2.60 -22.81 19.03
CA ASP A 290 -1.79 -23.97 19.40
C ASP A 290 -0.65 -23.59 20.35
N SER A 291 -0.22 -24.54 21.20
CA SER A 291 0.88 -24.36 22.17
C SER A 291 2.21 -23.87 21.58
N TYR A 292 2.33 -23.89 20.25
CA TYR A 292 3.40 -23.34 19.45
C TYR A 292 2.84 -22.35 18.43
N VAL A 293 3.47 -21.19 18.34
CA VAL A 293 3.13 -20.16 17.36
C VAL A 293 4.35 -20.04 16.46
N ALA A 294 4.23 -20.40 15.19
CA ALA A 294 5.30 -20.21 14.21
C ALA A 294 4.82 -19.24 13.12
N PRO A 295 5.69 -18.38 12.57
CA PRO A 295 5.30 -17.42 11.53
C PRO A 295 4.58 -18.02 10.31
N CYS A 296 4.83 -19.31 10.03
CA CYS A 296 4.21 -20.04 8.92
C CYS A 296 2.86 -20.69 9.25
N SER A 297 2.50 -20.87 10.53
CA SER A 297 1.25 -21.50 10.96
C SER A 297 0.32 -20.55 11.73
N ALA A 298 0.84 -19.40 12.17
CA ALA A 298 0.11 -18.40 12.93
C ALA A 298 -0.43 -17.28 12.03
N CYS A 299 -1.51 -16.64 12.47
CA CYS A 299 -2.02 -15.45 11.81
C CYS A 299 -1.15 -14.26 12.21
N ARG A 300 -0.46 -13.66 11.23
CA ARG A 300 0.25 -12.39 11.44
C ARG A 300 -0.77 -11.28 11.70
N ILE A 301 -0.54 -10.49 12.75
CA ILE A 301 -1.31 -9.30 13.07
C ILE A 301 -0.49 -8.09 12.59
N ILE A 302 -1.12 -7.26 11.79
CA ILE A 302 -0.61 -5.94 11.43
C ILE A 302 -1.36 -4.97 12.35
N GLY A 303 -0.67 -4.37 13.29
CA GLY A 303 -1.35 -3.80 14.46
C GLY A 303 -0.44 -3.91 15.68
N ASN A 304 -0.51 -2.94 16.58
CA ASN A 304 -0.01 -3.09 17.94
C ASN A 304 -1.15 -3.48 18.90
N SER A 305 -2.31 -3.91 18.40
CA SER A 305 -3.47 -4.24 19.22
C SER A 305 -4.28 -5.41 18.65
N TYR A 306 -5.03 -6.10 19.52
CA TYR A 306 -5.93 -7.20 19.15
C TYR A 306 -7.20 -7.19 20.01
N THR A 307 -8.37 -7.24 19.37
CA THR A 307 -9.68 -7.30 20.03
C THR A 307 -10.22 -8.73 20.01
N PHE A 308 -10.58 -9.25 21.19
CA PHE A 308 -11.06 -10.63 21.30
C PHE A 308 -12.56 -10.72 21.03
N ASN A 309 -12.95 -11.55 20.06
CA ASN A 309 -14.36 -11.74 19.69
C ASN A 309 -14.97 -13.05 20.22
N LYS A 310 -14.17 -13.89 20.90
CA LYS A 310 -14.59 -15.17 21.47
C LYS A 310 -13.77 -15.50 22.73
N PRO A 311 -14.33 -16.26 23.68
CA PRO A 311 -13.57 -16.74 24.82
C PRO A 311 -12.56 -17.82 24.38
N GLY A 312 -11.50 -18.03 25.17
CA GLY A 312 -10.47 -19.03 24.88
C GLY A 312 -9.06 -18.64 25.33
N GLU A 313 -8.08 -19.45 24.98
CA GLU A 313 -6.65 -19.12 25.12
C GLU A 313 -6.12 -18.63 23.77
N PHE A 314 -5.45 -17.48 23.78
CA PHE A 314 -4.80 -16.88 22.62
C PHE A 314 -3.31 -16.76 22.90
N LEU A 315 -2.50 -17.23 21.95
CA LEU A 315 -1.05 -17.28 22.09
C LEU A 315 -0.43 -16.30 21.12
N PHE A 316 0.33 -15.35 21.66
CA PHE A 316 0.97 -14.31 20.87
C PHE A 316 2.47 -14.51 20.85
N LEU A 317 3.04 -14.53 19.65
CA LEU A 317 4.48 -14.49 19.43
C LEU A 317 4.84 -13.13 18.83
N LEU A 318 5.78 -12.43 19.48
CA LEU A 318 6.39 -11.23 18.96
C LEU A 318 7.79 -11.58 18.47
N THR A 319 8.13 -11.20 17.24
CA THR A 319 9.46 -11.43 16.65
C THR A 319 10.07 -10.14 16.11
N CYS A 320 11.37 -10.17 15.86
CA CYS A 320 12.10 -9.07 15.22
C CYS A 320 13.02 -9.62 14.10
N PRO A 321 12.45 -10.06 12.95
CA PRO A 321 13.18 -10.89 11.98
C PRO A 321 14.44 -10.23 11.42
N LYS A 322 14.39 -8.91 11.20
CA LYS A 322 15.50 -8.14 10.61
C LYS A 322 16.80 -8.26 11.41
N LEU A 323 16.74 -8.27 12.74
CA LEU A 323 17.96 -8.44 13.56
C LEU A 323 18.43 -9.89 13.63
N SER A 324 17.54 -10.85 13.47
CA SER A 324 17.92 -12.26 13.36
C SER A 324 18.67 -12.50 12.04
N GLU A 325 18.20 -11.90 10.93
CA GLU A 325 18.87 -11.95 9.63
C GLU A 325 20.23 -11.23 9.64
N ASP A 326 20.32 -10.02 10.20
CA ASP A 326 21.58 -9.25 10.29
C ASP A 326 22.67 -9.99 11.09
N LEU A 327 22.27 -10.87 12.01
CA LEU A 327 23.17 -11.69 12.82
C LEU A 327 23.40 -13.10 12.25
N GLY A 328 22.73 -13.47 11.15
CA GLY A 328 22.81 -14.80 10.55
C GLY A 328 22.24 -15.91 11.44
N ILE A 329 21.26 -15.59 12.28
CA ILE A 329 20.67 -16.53 13.23
C ILE A 329 19.25 -16.86 12.77
N GLU A 330 18.95 -18.14 12.56
CA GLU A 330 17.57 -18.57 12.35
C GLU A 330 16.77 -18.32 13.64
N SER A 331 15.78 -17.44 13.56
CA SER A 331 14.82 -17.21 14.64
C SER A 331 14.00 -18.48 14.86
N THR A 332 14.45 -19.34 15.77
CA THR A 332 13.79 -20.62 16.12
C THR A 332 12.85 -20.51 17.32
N ASP A 333 12.71 -19.33 17.93
CA ASP A 333 11.83 -19.18 19.10
C ASP A 333 10.36 -19.16 18.66
N THR A 334 9.71 -20.31 18.85
CA THR A 334 8.29 -20.55 18.58
C THR A 334 7.45 -20.52 19.86
N LYS A 335 8.08 -20.20 21.00
CA LYS A 335 7.37 -20.07 22.26
C LYS A 335 6.62 -18.74 22.29
N PRO A 336 5.35 -18.74 22.70
CA PRO A 336 4.58 -17.50 22.76
C PRO A 336 5.20 -16.53 23.77
N THR A 337 5.33 -15.27 23.36
CA THR A 337 5.69 -14.13 24.21
C THR A 337 4.61 -13.90 25.25
N PHE A 338 3.34 -13.91 24.84
CA PHE A 338 2.19 -13.75 25.74
C PHE A 338 1.17 -14.88 25.57
N ARG A 339 0.53 -15.24 26.68
CA ARG A 339 -0.67 -16.08 26.73
C ARG A 339 -1.82 -15.24 27.29
N VAL A 340 -2.93 -15.17 26.56
CA VAL A 340 -4.10 -14.40 26.98
C VAL A 340 -5.28 -15.34 27.18
N TYR A 341 -5.83 -15.34 28.39
CA TYR A 341 -7.03 -16.10 28.74
C TYR A 341 -8.25 -15.18 28.68
N VAL A 342 -9.11 -15.40 27.69
CA VAL A 342 -10.30 -14.59 27.43
C VAL A 342 -11.52 -15.25 28.06
N LYS A 343 -12.12 -14.56 29.02
CA LYS A 343 -13.37 -14.95 29.68
C LYS A 343 -14.58 -14.42 28.89
N PRO A 344 -15.76 -15.06 29.00
CA PRO A 344 -16.98 -14.63 28.33
C PRO A 344 -17.37 -13.17 28.60
#